data_AF-A0A2N7PJX8-F1
#
_entry.id   AF-A0A2N7PJX8-F1
#
_cell.length_a   1.000
_cell.length_b   1.000
_cell.length_c   1.000
_cell.angle_alpha   90.00
_cell.angle_beta   90.00
_cell.angle_gamma   90.00
#
_symmetry.space_group_name_H-M   'P 1'
#
loop_
_entity.id
_entity.type
_entity.pdbx_description
1 polymer ?
#
loop_
_entity_poly.entity_id
_entity_poly.type
_entity_poly.pdbx_seq_one_letter_code
_entity_poly.pdbx_strand_id
1 'polypeptide(L)' 'MDDVRFVYENYAKMSASEIAEKLGISKFQVNKIVNELRKRGVEIPKKIGKKINVYDAFVEELKKKGNI' A
#
# COMPACT_ATOMS: atom_id res chain seq x y z
N MET A 1 -2.65 0.41 -21.51
CA MET A 1 -3.69 0.90 -20.57
C MET A 1 -3.84 -0.02 -19.36
N ASP A 2 -3.31 -1.23 -19.44
CA ASP A 2 -3.50 -2.29 -18.44
C ASP A 2 -2.93 -1.94 -17.06
N ASP A 3 -1.79 -1.23 -17.00
CA ASP A 3 -1.19 -0.78 -15.74
C ASP A 3 -2.14 0.10 -14.91
N VAL A 4 -2.82 1.06 -15.56
CA VAL A 4 -3.73 2.00 -14.88
C VAL A 4 -4.92 1.24 -14.28
N ARG A 5 -5.48 0.30 -15.07
CA ARG A 5 -6.57 -0.55 -14.64
C ARG A 5 -6.14 -1.46 -13.48
N PHE A 6 -4.99 -2.11 -13.61
CA PHE A 6 -4.44 -2.98 -12.58
C PHE A 6 -4.21 -2.23 -11.27
N VAL A 7 -3.64 -1.02 -11.33
CA VAL A 7 -3.48 -0.16 -10.15
C VAL A 7 -4.83 0.14 -9.50
N TYR A 8 -5.83 0.56 -10.27
CA TYR A 8 -7.16 0.88 -9.74
C TYR A 8 -7.82 -0.31 -9.03
N GLU A 9 -7.82 -1.50 -9.64
CA GLU A 9 -8.49 -2.70 -9.11
C GLU A 9 -7.82 -3.27 -7.85
N ASN A 10 -6.54 -2.96 -7.63
CA ASN A 10 -5.71 -3.56 -6.57
C ASN A 10 -5.26 -2.57 -5.50
N TYR A 11 -5.41 -1.26 -5.68
CA TYR A 11 -4.86 -0.26 -4.75
C TYR A 11 -5.37 -0.39 -3.31
N ALA A 12 -6.61 -0.85 -3.13
CA ALA A 12 -7.21 -1.07 -1.82
C ALA A 12 -6.77 -2.38 -1.15
N LYS A 13 -6.30 -3.35 -1.94
CA LYS A 13 -5.96 -4.72 -1.54
C LYS A 13 -4.46 -4.92 -1.33
N MET A 14 -3.63 -4.11 -2.01
CA MET A 14 -2.19 -4.30 -2.08
C MET A 14 -1.44 -3.01 -1.73
N SER A 15 -0.22 -3.16 -1.24
CA SER A 15 0.70 -2.05 -1.10
C SER A 15 1.13 -1.50 -2.48
N ALA A 16 1.54 -0.24 -2.52
CA ALA A 16 2.04 0.35 -3.77
C ALA A 16 3.37 -0.31 -4.21
N SER A 17 4.10 -0.92 -3.28
CA SER A 17 5.33 -1.68 -3.58
C SER A 17 5.00 -3.00 -4.26
N GLU A 18 4.02 -3.75 -3.77
CA GLU A 18 3.62 -5.02 -4.39
C GLU A 18 2.99 -4.81 -5.78
N ILE A 19 2.23 -3.73 -5.97
CA ILE A 19 1.71 -3.36 -7.29
C ILE A 19 2.86 -3.00 -8.25
N ALA A 20 3.84 -2.24 -7.76
CA ALA A 20 5.02 -1.85 -8.52
C ALA A 20 5.83 -3.07 -8.99
N GLU A 21 6.05 -4.04 -8.10
CA GLU A 21 6.72 -5.29 -8.40
C GLU A 21 5.98 -6.09 -9.48
N LYS A 22 4.65 -6.24 -9.37
CA LYS A 22 3.85 -6.99 -10.35
C LYS A 22 3.83 -6.35 -11.74
N LEU A 23 3.90 -5.02 -11.82
CA LEU A 23 3.88 -4.28 -13.08
C LEU A 23 5.30 -4.01 -13.63
N GLY A 24 6.36 -4.33 -12.89
CA GLY A 24 7.72 -4.00 -13.28
C GLY A 24 7.98 -2.48 -13.34
N ILE A 25 7.26 -1.69 -12.55
CA ILE A 25 7.38 -0.22 -12.49
C ILE A 25 7.85 0.23 -11.11
N SER A 26 8.19 1.51 -10.98
CA SER A 26 8.48 2.09 -9.67
C SER A 26 7.22 2.32 -8.83
N LYS A 27 7.37 2.23 -7.51
CA LYS A 27 6.34 2.67 -6.55
C LYS A 27 5.90 4.13 -6.78
N PHE A 28 6.81 4.98 -7.24
CA PHE A 28 6.51 6.37 -7.59
C PHE A 28 5.52 6.44 -8.76
N GLN A 29 5.70 5.63 -9.80
CA GLN A 29 4.77 5.56 -10.93
C GLN A 29 3.38 5.07 -10.48
N VAL A 30 3.31 4.08 -9.59
CA VAL A 30 2.02 3.65 -8.99
C VAL A 30 1.31 4.83 -8.30
N ASN A 31 2.03 5.58 -7.46
CA ASN A 31 1.47 6.74 -6.78
C ASN A 31 1.06 7.85 -7.77
N LYS A 32 1.83 8.06 -8.84
CA LYS A 32 1.50 9.02 -9.90
C LYS A 32 0.18 8.65 -10.58
N ILE A 33 -0.01 7.38 -10.94
CA ILE A 33 -1.26 6.87 -11.53
C ILE A 33 -2.45 7.17 -10.62
N VAL A 34 -2.34 6.84 -9.34
CA VAL A 34 -3.41 7.06 -8.34
C VAL A 34 -3.75 8.55 -8.20
N ASN A 35 -2.74 9.41 -8.16
CA ASN A 35 -2.93 10.86 -8.06
C ASN A 35 -3.61 11.42 -9.32
N GLU A 36 -3.22 10.96 -10.51
CA GLU A 36 -3.83 11.39 -11.76
C GLU A 36 -5.30 10.93 -11.89
N LEU A 37 -5.63 9.75 -11.38
CA LEU A 37 -7.02 9.27 -11.29
C LEU A 37 -7.86 10.13 -10.33
N ARG A 38 -7.34 10.43 -9.14
CA ARG A 38 -8.03 11.30 -8.15
C ARG A 38 -8.27 12.71 -8.66
N LYS A 39 -7.31 13.31 -9.35
CA LYS A 39 -7.47 14.64 -9.99
C LYS A 39 -8.62 14.69 -10.99
N ARG A 40 -8.96 13.54 -11.59
CA ARG A 40 -10.06 13.39 -12.55
C ARG A 40 -11.38 12.97 -11.90
N GLY A 41 -11.47 13.03 -10.57
CA GLY A 41 -12.67 12.68 -9.82
C GLY A 41 -12.90 11.19 -9.61
N VAL A 42 -11.92 10.33 -9.93
CA VAL A 42 -12.04 8.89 -9.67
C VAL A 42 -11.79 8.64 -8.19
N GLU A 43 -12.81 8.15 -7.50
CA GLU A 43 -12.66 7.67 -6.12
C GLU A 43 -11.85 6.37 -6.08
N ILE A 44 -10.75 6.40 -5.34
CA ILE A 44 -9.91 5.22 -5.09
C ILE A 44 -9.98 4.91 -3.59
N PRO A 45 -10.53 3.75 -3.20
CA PRO A 45 -10.70 3.39 -1.79
C PRO A 45 -9.37 3.45 -1.04
N LYS A 46 -9.43 3.93 0.21
CA LYS A 46 -8.29 3.85 1.12
C LYS A 46 -8.02 2.38 1.46
N LYS A 47 -6.75 2.07 1.73
CA LYS A 47 -6.33 0.70 2.07
C LYS A 47 -7.06 0.21 3.29
N ILE A 48 -7.70 -0.95 3.16
CA ILE A 48 -8.38 -1.64 4.25
C ILE A 48 -7.31 -2.45 4.97
N GLY A 49 -6.71 -1.86 5.99
CA GLY A 49 -5.70 -2.54 6.80
C GLY A 49 -4.97 -1.57 7.70
N LYS A 50 -5.25 -1.65 9.01
CA LYS A 50 -4.37 -1.07 10.02
C LYS A 50 -3.00 -1.70 9.81
N LYS A 51 -2.03 -0.90 9.37
CA LYS A 51 -0.63 -1.30 9.36
C LYS A 51 -0.26 -1.53 10.83
N ILE A 52 -0.07 -2.78 11.23
CA ILE A 52 0.54 -3.07 12.53
C ILE A 52 1.90 -2.37 12.49
N ASN A 53 2.10 -1.44 13.41
CA ASN A 53 3.37 -0.77 13.55
C ASN A 53 4.41 -1.83 13.96
N VAL A 54 5.46 -1.97 13.16
CA VAL A 54 6.53 -2.96 13.40
C VAL A 54 7.21 -2.75 14.75
N TYR A 55 7.26 -1.50 15.24
CA TYR A 55 7.79 -1.18 16.56
C TYR A 55 6.85 -1.66 17.66
N ASP A 56 5.52 -1.50 17.50
CA ASP A 56 4.54 -1.99 18.48
C ASP A 56 4.59 -3.52 18.56
N ALA A 57 4.72 -4.21 17.42
CA ALA A 57 4.88 -5.67 17.38
C ALA A 57 6.15 -6.13 18.09
N PHE A 58 7.26 -5.41 17.92
CA PHE A 58 8.52 -5.71 18.58
C PHE A 58 8.49 -5.40 20.09
N VAL A 59 7.85 -4.31 20.49
CA VAL A 59 7.66 -3.97 21.92
C VAL A 59 6.83 -5.05 22.62
N GLU A 60 5.76 -5.54 21.99
CA GLU A 60 4.97 -6.67 22.53
C GLU A 60 5.79 -7.97 22.61
N GLU A 61 6.71 -8.20 21.68
CA GLU A 61 7.67 -9.32 21.77
C GLU A 61 8.61 -9.17 22.97
N LEU A 62 9.13 -7.97 23.22
CA LEU A 62 10.02 -7.70 24.35
C LEU A 62 9.32 -7.87 25.71
N LYS A 63 8.06 -7.40 25.83
CA LYS A 63 7.22 -7.62 27.02
C LYS A 63 7.00 -9.11 27.29
N LYS A 64 6.70 -9.90 26.24
CA LYS A 64 6.52 -11.36 26.36
C LYS A 64 7.79 -12.09 26.80
N LYS A 65 8.96 -11.56 26.42
CA LYS A 65 10.27 -12.10 26.80
C LYS A 65 10.75 -11.62 28.17
N GLY A 66 10.02 -10.71 28.84
CA GLY A 66 10.41 -10.15 30.14
C GLY A 66 11.61 -9.22 30.09
N ASN A 67 11.93 -8.67 28.92
CA ASN A 67 13.07 -7.77 28.73
C ASN A 67 12.74 -6.32 29.10
N ILE A 68 11.45 -6.01 29.26
CA ILE A 68 10.84 -4.74 29.72
C ILE A 68 9.51 -5.04 30.39
#